data_AF-A0A2P5L591-F1
#
_entry.id   AF-A0A2P5L591-F1
#
_cell.length_a   1.000
_cell.length_b   1.000
_cell.length_c   1.000
_cell.angle_alpha   90.00
_cell.angle_beta   90.00
_cell.angle_gamma   90.00
#
_symmetry.space_group_name_H-M   'P 1'
#
loop_
_entity.id
_entity.type
_entity.pdbx_description
1 polymer ?
#
loop_
_entity_poly.entity_id
_entity_poly.type
_entity_poly.pdbx_seq_one_letter_code
_entity_poly.pdbx_strand_id
1 'polypeptide(L)'
;MEFLALKNALMAFITTLFEDNPYQYKPVFRGFYFTSAVQDTAPQSASSERVAMRFGLNLITPKTKDSASRQGYFLHDLFRKVIFADKNLVVQFTSRTKSRARYLTFFGSAVAFGLCLAVWSWSYLSNRQLTENVQADLDKIVKLQNTQLDLQSRLESLEILQERLQQLQNYRHDRPPALGFGLYQGDRIQQKLSEEYFAGIRAILLKPVAENLERFLSEADLGDGKNPAGKTEHSGFYKGLSPTNPEDVYNALKTYLMLGDHARAEAGHLNDQVARFWRTWLEANRGKMAREDLIKSAENIISFYLGHIGDPNWPEVQTKTALIEQSREVLSHAISGLPARDRVYADIKARASTRFPAITVAAVTGEQNKAIVAGSYAVPGIFTKAAWEGFIAGAFKEAANHELKSTDWVLNISRRDDLTLEGSPEQIEKTLVELYKTEYSKEWQKFLQGIVVSNFDNFSSAVNAFNRLGDPQSSPVIKLIDTVYEQTSWDNPSLVNEGLQRAQKGFINWVREACLGKDPRKSMSTYK
;
A
#
# COMPACT_ATOMS: atom_id res chain seq x y z
N MET A 1 -35.96 -71.16 61.83
CA MET A 1 -34.89 -72.06 61.34
C MET A 1 -34.89 -72.20 59.82
N GLU A 2 -36.05 -72.28 59.14
CA GLU A 2 -36.13 -72.44 57.67
C GLU A 2 -35.39 -71.34 56.85
N PHE A 3 -35.53 -70.06 57.21
CA PHE A 3 -34.85 -68.96 56.49
C PHE A 3 -33.32 -68.99 56.60
N LEU A 4 -32.76 -69.59 57.65
CA LEU A 4 -31.30 -69.73 57.80
C LEU A 4 -30.73 -70.70 56.78
N ALA A 5 -31.50 -71.70 56.35
CA ALA A 5 -31.07 -72.65 55.31
C ALA A 5 -30.95 -71.99 53.93
N LEU A 6 -31.73 -70.95 53.66
CA LEU A 6 -31.70 -70.21 52.40
C LEU A 6 -30.55 -69.19 52.31
N LYS A 7 -29.92 -68.85 53.44
CA LYS A 7 -28.90 -67.79 53.53
C LYS A 7 -27.74 -68.00 52.54
N ASN A 8 -27.17 -69.20 52.50
CA ASN A 8 -26.00 -69.47 51.66
C ASN A 8 -26.33 -69.45 50.16
N ALA A 9 -27.49 -69.99 49.77
CA ALA A 9 -27.94 -69.98 48.39
C ALA A 9 -28.25 -68.57 47.89
N LEU A 10 -28.94 -67.76 48.71
CA LEU A 10 -29.21 -66.34 48.42
C LEU A 10 -27.92 -65.53 48.30
N MET A 11 -26.96 -65.76 49.20
CA MET A 11 -25.69 -65.04 49.20
C MET A 11 -24.87 -65.36 47.94
N ALA A 12 -24.79 -66.64 47.55
CA ALA A 12 -24.12 -67.02 46.31
C ALA A 12 -24.77 -66.36 45.08
N PHE A 13 -26.10 -66.41 44.98
CA PHE A 13 -26.83 -65.80 43.87
C PHE A 13 -26.62 -64.28 43.77
N ILE A 14 -26.71 -63.56 44.90
CA ILE A 14 -26.53 -62.11 44.94
C ILE A 14 -25.08 -61.77 44.54
N THR A 15 -24.09 -62.45 45.10
CA THR A 15 -22.68 -62.18 44.77
C THR A 15 -22.40 -62.37 43.28
N THR A 16 -22.94 -63.42 42.65
CA THR A 16 -22.79 -63.63 41.21
C THR A 16 -23.55 -62.59 40.37
N LEU A 17 -24.74 -62.16 40.81
CA LEU A 17 -25.54 -61.16 40.08
C LEU A 17 -24.91 -59.75 40.08
N PHE A 18 -24.17 -59.40 41.14
CA PHE A 18 -23.51 -58.09 41.30
C PHE A 18 -21.99 -58.14 41.11
N GLU A 19 -21.47 -59.21 40.53
CA GLU A 19 -20.05 -59.30 40.18
C GLU A 19 -19.69 -58.20 39.16
N ASP A 20 -18.52 -57.62 39.31
CA ASP A 20 -18.09 -56.44 38.55
C ASP A 20 -17.86 -56.79 37.07
N ASN A 21 -18.86 -56.51 36.23
CA ASN A 21 -18.77 -56.70 34.78
C ASN A 21 -18.60 -55.34 34.06
N PRO A 22 -17.48 -55.08 33.35
CA PRO A 22 -17.27 -53.84 32.59
C PRO A 22 -18.26 -53.63 31.44
N TYR A 23 -18.92 -54.69 30.98
CA TYR A 23 -19.79 -54.71 29.80
C TYR A 23 -21.28 -54.78 30.14
N GLN A 24 -21.64 -54.95 31.41
CA GLN A 24 -23.03 -55.03 31.86
C GLN A 24 -23.29 -54.04 32.98
N TYR A 25 -24.47 -53.43 32.97
CA TYR A 25 -24.90 -52.50 34.00
C TYR A 25 -24.99 -53.23 35.36
N LYS A 26 -24.39 -52.67 36.41
CA LYS A 26 -24.63 -53.14 37.79
C LYS A 26 -26.09 -52.83 38.14
N PRO A 27 -26.95 -53.84 38.36
CA PRO A 27 -28.32 -53.57 38.77
C PRO A 27 -28.33 -52.77 40.09
N VAL A 28 -29.42 -52.07 40.38
CA VAL A 28 -29.60 -51.49 41.71
C VAL A 28 -30.18 -52.57 42.62
N PHE A 29 -29.40 -53.08 43.56
CA PHE A 29 -29.90 -54.05 44.54
C PHE A 29 -30.79 -53.35 45.56
N ARG A 30 -32.11 -53.52 45.45
CA ARG A 30 -33.07 -52.91 46.38
C ARG A 30 -33.30 -53.73 47.65
N GLY A 31 -33.14 -55.05 47.55
CA GLY A 31 -33.39 -56.00 48.63
C GLY A 31 -34.04 -57.28 48.12
N PHE A 32 -34.20 -58.25 49.01
CA PHE A 32 -34.94 -59.48 48.78
C PHE A 32 -36.30 -59.41 49.50
N TYR A 33 -37.36 -59.86 48.84
CA TYR A 33 -38.72 -59.82 49.38
C TYR A 33 -39.31 -61.22 49.34
N PHE A 34 -39.81 -61.68 50.49
CA PHE A 34 -40.52 -62.95 50.58
C PHE A 34 -42.01 -62.70 50.36
N THR A 35 -42.60 -63.37 49.38
CA THR A 35 -44.03 -63.30 49.10
C THR A 35 -44.64 -64.68 49.06
N SER A 36 -45.87 -64.81 49.54
CA SER A 36 -46.63 -66.05 49.45
C SER A 36 -47.97 -65.76 48.78
N ALA A 37 -48.27 -66.45 47.69
CA ALA A 37 -49.50 -66.25 46.91
C ALA A 37 -50.60 -67.26 47.27
N VAL A 38 -50.23 -68.48 47.64
CA VAL A 38 -51.16 -69.57 48.00
C VAL A 38 -50.58 -70.29 49.21
N GLN A 39 -51.42 -70.51 50.22
CA GLN A 39 -51.06 -71.33 51.37
C GLN A 39 -51.64 -72.72 51.15
N ASP A 40 -50.78 -73.72 50.96
CA ASP A 40 -51.19 -75.12 51.05
C ASP A 40 -51.43 -75.49 52.52
N THR A 41 -52.51 -76.22 52.77
CA THR A 41 -53.14 -76.42 54.09
C THR A 41 -52.39 -77.36 55.04
N ALA A 42 -51.08 -77.56 54.86
CA ALA A 42 -50.24 -78.29 55.80
C ALA A 42 -48.90 -77.55 55.96
N PRO A 43 -48.51 -77.13 57.19
CA PRO A 43 -47.19 -76.60 57.43
C PRO A 43 -46.16 -77.72 57.26
N GLN A 44 -45.65 -77.90 56.03
CA GLN A 44 -44.52 -78.78 55.77
C GLN A 44 -43.23 -78.01 56.10
N SER A 45 -42.60 -78.36 57.22
CA SER A 45 -41.26 -77.87 57.53
C SER A 45 -40.24 -78.80 56.86
N ALA A 46 -39.46 -78.26 55.93
CA ALA A 46 -38.37 -78.98 55.27
C ALA A 46 -37.28 -79.42 56.28
N SER A 47 -37.19 -78.75 57.43
CA SER A 47 -36.33 -79.19 58.54
C SER A 47 -36.87 -80.46 59.22
N SER A 48 -38.18 -80.53 59.46
CA SER A 48 -38.83 -81.73 60.00
C SER A 48 -38.75 -82.91 59.03
N GLU A 49 -38.88 -82.65 57.73
CA GLU A 49 -38.71 -83.66 56.68
C GLU A 49 -37.26 -84.18 56.57
N ARG A 50 -36.26 -83.29 56.66
CA ARG A 50 -34.85 -83.70 56.71
C ARG A 50 -34.50 -84.51 57.94
N VAL A 51 -35.03 -84.15 59.10
CA VAL A 51 -34.85 -84.93 60.33
C VAL A 51 -35.53 -86.30 60.17
N ALA A 52 -36.75 -86.33 59.66
CA ALA A 52 -37.46 -87.58 59.45
C ALA A 52 -36.78 -88.50 58.44
N MET A 53 -36.28 -87.98 57.30
CA MET A 53 -35.50 -88.76 56.35
C MET A 53 -34.18 -89.26 56.94
N ARG A 54 -33.50 -88.43 57.75
CA ARG A 54 -32.21 -88.81 58.36
C ARG A 54 -32.36 -89.88 59.45
N PHE A 55 -33.50 -89.91 60.14
CA PHE A 55 -33.80 -90.84 61.22
C PHE A 55 -34.83 -91.92 60.85
N GLY A 56 -35.24 -92.01 59.58
CA GLY A 56 -36.22 -92.99 59.11
C GLY A 56 -37.61 -92.89 59.75
N LEU A 57 -38.04 -91.69 60.14
CA LEU A 57 -39.32 -91.45 60.82
C LEU A 57 -40.43 -91.14 59.81
N ASN A 58 -41.64 -91.66 60.06
CA ASN A 58 -42.84 -91.27 59.31
C ASN A 58 -43.47 -90.03 59.95
N LEU A 59 -43.52 -88.91 59.24
CA LEU A 59 -44.24 -87.71 59.72
C LEU A 59 -45.75 -87.96 59.70
N ILE A 60 -46.40 -87.80 60.85
CA ILE A 60 -47.86 -87.80 60.95
C ILE A 60 -48.35 -86.38 60.65
N THR A 61 -48.95 -86.17 59.48
CA THR A 61 -49.53 -84.88 59.11
C THR A 61 -50.92 -84.73 59.76
N PRO A 62 -51.14 -83.75 60.66
CA PRO A 62 -52.48 -83.53 61.21
C PRO A 62 -53.44 -83.04 60.11
N LYS A 63 -54.59 -83.71 59.95
CA LYS A 63 -55.69 -83.25 59.11
C LYS A 63 -56.45 -82.12 59.82
N THR A 64 -56.04 -80.87 59.63
CA THR A 64 -56.84 -79.71 60.00
C THR A 64 -57.89 -79.42 58.93
N LYS A 65 -59.16 -79.32 59.34
CA LYS A 65 -60.32 -78.98 58.49
C LYS A 65 -60.24 -77.56 57.93
N ASP A 66 -60.85 -77.41 56.76
CA ASP A 66 -60.91 -76.25 55.89
C ASP A 66 -61.07 -74.88 56.58
N SER A 67 -60.04 -74.07 56.44
CA SER A 67 -60.14 -72.64 56.14
C SER A 67 -58.89 -72.27 55.38
N ALA A 68 -58.80 -72.70 54.12
CA ALA A 68 -57.80 -72.19 53.19
C ALA A 68 -58.08 -70.71 52.96
N SER A 69 -57.49 -69.85 53.80
CA SER A 69 -57.50 -68.42 53.55
C SER A 69 -56.72 -68.21 52.24
N ARG A 70 -57.40 -67.74 51.19
CA ARG A 70 -56.77 -67.27 49.95
C ARG A 70 -56.06 -65.93 50.13
N GLN A 71 -55.75 -65.52 51.37
CA GLN A 71 -55.00 -64.30 51.63
C GLN A 71 -53.51 -64.59 51.42
N GLY A 72 -53.01 -64.13 50.26
CA GLY A 72 -51.57 -64.05 50.03
C GLY A 72 -50.93 -63.09 51.02
N TYR A 73 -49.86 -63.55 51.69
CA TYR A 73 -49.10 -62.73 52.62
C TYR A 73 -48.04 -61.94 51.86
N PHE A 74 -47.88 -60.67 52.24
CA PHE A 74 -46.85 -59.74 51.76
C PHE A 74 -46.93 -59.34 50.28
N LEU A 75 -47.75 -59.99 49.45
CA LEU A 75 -47.88 -59.67 48.02
C LEU A 75 -48.44 -58.25 47.79
N HIS A 76 -49.52 -57.90 48.49
CA HIS A 76 -50.13 -56.56 48.38
C HIS A 76 -49.13 -55.46 48.74
N ASP A 77 -48.37 -55.65 49.83
CA ASP A 77 -47.41 -54.65 50.32
C ASP A 77 -46.18 -54.56 49.42
N LEU A 78 -45.69 -55.68 48.85
CA LEU A 78 -44.61 -55.66 47.85
C LEU A 78 -44.99 -54.80 46.64
N PHE A 79 -46.16 -55.07 46.04
CA PHE A 79 -46.57 -54.34 44.84
C PHE A 79 -46.86 -52.88 45.14
N ARG A 80 -47.64 -52.59 46.19
CA ARG A 80 -48.09 -51.23 46.50
C ARG A 80 -47.00 -50.35 47.08
N LYS A 81 -46.20 -50.85 48.02
CA LYS A 81 -45.22 -50.03 48.77
C LYS A 81 -43.83 -50.05 48.16
N VAL A 82 -43.46 -51.09 47.39
CA VAL A 82 -42.11 -51.25 46.83
C VAL A 82 -42.13 -51.09 45.31
N ILE A 83 -42.76 -52.01 44.59
CA ILE A 83 -42.67 -52.07 43.12
C ILE A 83 -43.24 -50.79 42.47
N PHE A 84 -44.45 -50.37 42.86
CA PHE A 84 -45.07 -49.17 42.28
C PHE A 84 -44.49 -47.86 42.82
N ALA A 85 -43.96 -47.85 44.04
CA ALA A 85 -43.26 -46.69 44.58
C ALA A 85 -41.95 -46.44 43.82
N ASP A 86 -41.25 -47.51 43.43
CA ASP A 86 -39.99 -47.49 42.68
C ASP A 86 -40.20 -47.43 41.15
N LYS A 87 -41.40 -47.10 40.65
CA LYS A 87 -41.71 -47.02 39.20
C LYS A 87 -40.81 -46.06 38.40
N ASN A 88 -40.21 -45.08 39.08
CA ASN A 88 -39.31 -44.09 38.49
C ASN A 88 -37.83 -44.49 38.58
N LEU A 89 -37.49 -45.65 39.15
CA LEU A 89 -36.10 -46.11 39.30
C LEU A 89 -35.51 -46.60 37.96
N VAL A 90 -36.38 -47.05 37.03
CA VAL A 90 -36.00 -47.45 35.66
C VAL A 90 -35.91 -46.21 34.77
N VAL A 91 -34.91 -45.36 35.02
CA VAL A 91 -34.61 -44.24 34.12
C VAL A 91 -33.69 -44.74 33.01
N GLN A 92 -34.04 -44.49 31.75
CA GLN A 92 -33.13 -44.71 30.63
C GLN A 92 -31.91 -43.78 30.77
N PHE A 93 -30.78 -44.31 31.24
CA PHE A 93 -29.58 -43.52 31.55
C PHE A 93 -28.86 -42.94 30.33
N THR A 94 -29.34 -43.19 29.11
CA THR A 94 -28.85 -42.55 27.90
C THR A 94 -30.03 -41.95 27.11
N SER A 95 -30.32 -40.68 27.38
CA SER A 95 -31.22 -39.93 26.50
C SER A 95 -30.61 -39.88 25.10
N ARG A 96 -31.35 -40.33 24.07
CA ARG A 96 -30.93 -40.28 22.67
C ARG A 96 -30.45 -38.88 22.26
N THR A 97 -31.02 -37.81 22.84
CA THR A 97 -30.57 -36.44 22.59
C THR A 97 -29.18 -36.15 23.16
N LYS A 98 -28.84 -36.64 24.37
CA LYS A 98 -27.49 -36.46 24.93
C LYS A 98 -26.43 -37.22 24.14
N SER A 99 -26.76 -38.43 23.66
CA SER A 99 -25.83 -39.19 22.81
C SER A 99 -25.64 -38.55 21.45
N ARG A 100 -26.72 -38.08 20.80
CA ARG A 100 -26.64 -37.31 19.54
C ARG A 100 -25.85 -36.01 19.70
N ALA A 101 -26.04 -35.30 20.81
CA ALA A 101 -25.26 -34.09 21.12
C ALA A 101 -23.77 -34.41 21.23
N ARG A 102 -23.39 -35.50 21.91
CA ARG A 102 -21.97 -35.92 22.03
C ARG A 102 -21.34 -36.27 20.68
N TYR A 103 -22.07 -36.98 19.80
CA TYR A 103 -21.59 -37.26 18.45
C TYR A 103 -21.48 -35.99 17.61
N LEU A 104 -22.48 -35.10 17.65
CA LEU A 104 -22.44 -33.81 16.96
C LEU A 104 -21.26 -32.96 17.42
N THR A 105 -20.97 -32.89 18.72
CA THR A 105 -19.81 -32.16 19.23
C THR A 105 -18.50 -32.80 18.77
N PHE A 106 -18.40 -34.13 18.77
CA PHE A 106 -17.20 -34.83 18.34
C PHE A 106 -16.93 -34.63 16.85
N PHE A 107 -17.91 -34.95 15.99
CA PHE A 107 -17.78 -34.76 14.55
C PHE A 107 -17.65 -33.29 14.16
N GLY A 108 -18.36 -32.39 14.84
CA GLY A 108 -18.21 -30.95 14.66
C GLY A 108 -16.79 -30.49 14.98
N SER A 109 -16.20 -30.96 16.09
CA SER A 109 -14.81 -30.63 16.44
C SER A 109 -13.80 -31.22 15.45
N ALA A 110 -14.01 -32.44 14.96
CA ALA A 110 -13.14 -33.08 13.98
C ALA A 110 -13.16 -32.35 12.63
N VAL A 111 -14.34 -31.91 12.17
CA VAL A 111 -14.49 -31.09 10.97
C VAL A 111 -13.83 -29.72 11.15
N ALA A 112 -14.06 -29.06 12.28
CA ALA A 112 -13.43 -27.78 12.58
C ALA A 112 -11.90 -27.88 12.60
N PHE A 113 -11.35 -28.94 13.21
CA PHE A 113 -9.91 -29.21 13.22
C PHE A 113 -9.37 -29.46 11.80
N GLY A 114 -10.08 -30.27 11.00
CA GLY A 114 -9.72 -30.52 9.60
C GLY A 114 -9.71 -29.24 8.76
N LEU A 115 -10.70 -28.35 8.95
CA LEU A 115 -10.73 -27.04 8.29
C LEU A 115 -9.57 -26.14 8.72
N CYS A 116 -9.21 -26.12 10.01
CA CYS A 116 -8.07 -25.37 10.50
C CYS A 116 -6.76 -25.84 9.84
N LEU A 117 -6.55 -27.16 9.75
CA LEU A 117 -5.39 -27.73 9.08
C LEU A 117 -5.37 -27.44 7.58
N ALA A 118 -6.52 -27.49 6.91
CA ALA A 118 -6.63 -27.16 5.49
C ALA A 118 -6.27 -25.69 5.23
N VAL A 119 -6.79 -24.75 6.03
CA VAL A 119 -6.46 -23.33 5.94
C VAL A 119 -4.98 -23.07 6.21
N TRP A 120 -4.41 -23.74 7.22
CA TRP A 120 -2.99 -23.60 7.56
C TRP A 120 -2.07 -24.17 6.46
N SER A 121 -2.43 -25.31 5.88
CA SER A 121 -1.70 -25.91 4.75
C SER A 121 -1.79 -25.08 3.49
N TRP A 122 -2.97 -24.52 3.18
CA TRP A 122 -3.13 -23.56 2.09
C TRP A 122 -2.20 -22.36 2.30
N SER A 123 -2.14 -21.85 3.53
CA SER A 123 -1.30 -20.71 3.85
C SER A 123 0.20 -20.98 3.75
N TYR A 124 0.62 -22.18 4.16
CA TYR A 124 1.99 -22.64 3.99
C TYR A 124 2.39 -22.73 2.50
N LEU A 125 1.53 -23.33 1.67
CA LEU A 125 1.80 -23.47 0.23
C LEU A 125 1.90 -22.11 -0.46
N SER A 126 1.01 -21.17 -0.14
CA SER A 126 1.05 -19.81 -0.71
C SER A 126 2.30 -19.02 -0.27
N ASN A 127 2.73 -19.13 0.99
CA ASN A 127 3.96 -18.48 1.47
C ASN A 127 5.22 -19.10 0.84
N ARG A 128 5.23 -20.42 0.63
CA ARG A 128 6.30 -21.11 -0.09
C ARG A 128 6.38 -20.63 -1.55
N GLN A 129 5.24 -20.54 -2.23
CA GLN A 129 5.18 -20.04 -3.60
C GLN A 129 5.65 -18.59 -3.72
N LEU A 130 5.30 -17.72 -2.75
CA LEU A 130 5.81 -16.35 -2.69
C LEU A 130 7.35 -16.35 -2.63
N THR A 131 7.93 -17.23 -1.82
CA THR A 131 9.40 -17.33 -1.68
C THR A 131 10.05 -17.85 -2.96
N GLU A 132 9.46 -18.86 -3.60
CA GLU A 132 9.95 -19.41 -4.88
C GLU A 132 9.90 -18.36 -6.01
N ASN A 133 8.85 -17.53 -6.06
CA ASN A 133 8.74 -16.44 -7.02
C ASN A 133 9.83 -15.37 -6.81
N VAL A 134 10.10 -14.99 -5.56
CA VAL A 134 11.17 -14.04 -5.22
C VAL A 134 12.53 -14.61 -5.60
N GLN A 135 12.77 -15.89 -5.33
CA GLN A 135 14.02 -16.55 -5.72
C GLN A 135 14.20 -16.55 -7.24
N ALA A 136 13.13 -16.82 -8.00
CA ALA A 136 13.18 -16.79 -9.45
C ALA A 136 13.53 -15.40 -10.01
N ASP A 137 13.02 -14.32 -9.40
CA ASP A 137 13.37 -12.94 -9.76
C ASP A 137 14.87 -12.67 -9.50
N LEU A 138 15.39 -13.09 -8.33
CA LEU A 138 16.80 -12.94 -8.00
C LEU A 138 17.69 -13.75 -8.95
N ASP A 139 17.31 -14.98 -9.31
CA ASP A 139 18.03 -15.79 -10.28
C ASP A 139 18.03 -15.14 -11.67
N LYS A 140 16.94 -14.46 -12.05
CA LYS A 140 16.87 -13.65 -13.29
C LYS A 140 17.87 -12.49 -13.22
N ILE A 141 17.91 -11.75 -12.10
CA ILE A 141 18.84 -10.64 -11.90
C ILE A 141 20.31 -11.10 -12.02
N VAL A 142 20.67 -12.21 -11.37
CA VAL A 142 22.03 -12.77 -11.43
C VAL A 142 22.40 -13.16 -12.87
N LYS A 143 21.47 -13.76 -13.62
CA LYS A 143 21.70 -14.11 -15.04
C LYS A 143 21.89 -12.87 -15.92
N LEU A 144 21.10 -11.81 -15.71
CA LEU A 144 21.23 -10.56 -16.45
C LEU A 144 22.62 -9.94 -16.22
N GLN A 145 23.03 -9.80 -14.96
CA GLN A 145 24.33 -9.21 -14.60
C GLN A 145 25.54 -10.01 -15.11
N ASN A 146 25.46 -11.34 -15.11
CA ASN A 146 26.54 -12.19 -15.62
C ASN A 146 26.65 -12.16 -17.16
N THR A 147 25.55 -11.88 -17.85
CA THR A 147 25.51 -11.91 -19.32
C THR A 147 25.95 -10.57 -19.92
N GLN A 148 25.52 -9.45 -19.32
CA GLN A 148 25.86 -8.11 -19.77
C GLN A 148 26.09 -7.19 -18.57
N LEU A 149 27.31 -6.64 -18.49
CA LEU A 149 27.71 -5.63 -17.48
C LEU A 149 27.28 -4.20 -17.89
N ASP A 150 26.20 -4.08 -18.66
CA ASP A 150 25.73 -2.81 -19.21
C ASP A 150 24.73 -2.11 -18.29
N LEU A 151 24.47 -0.83 -18.58
CA LEU A 151 23.51 -0.03 -17.83
C LEU A 151 22.10 -0.62 -17.95
N GLN A 152 21.73 -1.14 -19.12
CA GLN A 152 20.41 -1.70 -19.37
C GLN A 152 20.09 -2.85 -18.41
N SER A 153 21.00 -3.83 -18.28
CA SER A 153 20.80 -4.97 -17.37
C SER A 153 20.70 -4.53 -15.91
N ARG A 154 21.42 -3.48 -15.53
CA ARG A 154 21.38 -2.90 -14.18
C ARG A 154 20.06 -2.19 -13.90
N LEU A 155 19.54 -1.40 -14.85
CA LEU A 155 18.24 -0.75 -14.73
C LEU A 155 17.11 -1.80 -14.68
N GLU A 156 17.15 -2.81 -15.56
CA GLU A 156 16.16 -3.91 -15.52
C GLU A 156 16.20 -4.64 -14.18
N SER A 157 17.39 -4.87 -13.60
CA SER A 157 17.50 -5.51 -12.29
C SER A 157 16.86 -4.68 -11.17
N LEU A 158 17.00 -3.35 -11.20
CA LEU A 158 16.34 -2.46 -10.26
C LEU A 158 14.83 -2.45 -10.42
N GLU A 159 14.33 -2.50 -11.66
CA GLU A 159 12.89 -2.53 -11.96
C GLU A 159 12.24 -3.82 -11.46
N ILE A 160 12.90 -4.98 -11.63
CA ILE A 160 12.41 -6.26 -11.10
C ILE A 160 12.31 -6.20 -9.57
N LEU A 161 13.34 -5.67 -8.89
CA LEU A 161 13.30 -5.50 -7.43
C LEU A 161 12.20 -4.53 -7.00
N GLN A 162 12.03 -3.43 -7.72
CA GLN A 162 11.00 -2.43 -7.48
C GLN A 162 9.59 -3.04 -7.58
N GLU A 163 9.30 -3.81 -8.63
CA GLU A 163 8.01 -4.47 -8.81
C GLU A 163 7.71 -5.42 -7.63
N ARG A 164 8.70 -6.23 -7.24
CA ARG A 164 8.55 -7.15 -6.11
C ARG A 164 8.36 -6.42 -4.78
N LEU A 165 9.10 -5.34 -4.54
CA LEU A 165 8.96 -4.51 -3.35
C LEU A 165 7.57 -3.87 -3.29
N GLN A 166 7.07 -3.33 -4.40
CA GLN A 166 5.74 -2.73 -4.48
C GLN A 166 4.64 -3.77 -4.20
N GLN A 167 4.78 -4.99 -4.73
CA GLN A 167 3.86 -6.09 -4.41
C GLN A 167 3.84 -6.42 -2.91
N LEU A 168 5.02 -6.53 -2.28
CA LEU A 168 5.13 -6.82 -0.85
C LEU A 168 4.57 -5.69 0.03
N GLN A 169 4.72 -4.44 -0.40
CA GLN A 169 4.12 -3.28 0.26
C GLN A 169 2.60 -3.26 0.16
N ASN A 170 2.05 -3.63 -1.01
CA ASN A 170 0.61 -3.77 -1.19
C ASN A 170 0.06 -4.85 -0.23
N TYR A 171 0.79 -5.95 -0.02
CA TYR A 171 0.42 -6.99 0.95
C TYR A 171 0.49 -6.57 2.43
N ARG A 172 1.00 -5.38 2.77
CA ARG A 172 0.83 -4.81 4.12
C ARG A 172 -0.56 -4.23 4.34
N HIS A 173 -1.15 -3.66 3.29
CA HIS A 173 -2.46 -2.99 3.36
C HIS A 173 -3.59 -3.93 2.96
N ASP A 174 -3.41 -4.68 1.87
CA ASP A 174 -4.40 -5.60 1.32
C ASP A 174 -3.75 -6.98 1.09
N ARG A 175 -3.70 -7.77 2.16
CA ARG A 175 -3.06 -9.09 2.13
C ARG A 175 -4.05 -10.15 1.67
N PRO A 176 -3.70 -10.97 0.65
CA PRO A 176 -4.45 -12.18 0.35
C PRO A 176 -4.58 -13.07 1.60
N PRO A 177 -5.80 -13.54 1.96
CA PRO A 177 -6.00 -14.38 3.14
C PRO A 177 -5.13 -15.63 3.15
N ALA A 178 -4.83 -16.18 1.97
CA ALA A 178 -3.91 -17.30 1.79
C ALA A 178 -2.52 -17.02 2.39
N LEU A 179 -1.99 -15.81 2.29
CA LEU A 179 -0.67 -15.47 2.84
C LEU A 179 -0.69 -15.22 4.36
N GLY A 180 -1.88 -15.21 4.99
CA GLY A 180 -2.09 -14.82 6.38
C GLY A 180 -1.77 -15.90 7.42
N PHE A 181 -2.59 -15.94 8.47
CA PHE A 181 -2.55 -16.96 9.54
C PHE A 181 -1.21 -17.13 10.27
N GLY A 182 -0.42 -16.06 10.37
CA GLY A 182 0.85 -16.04 11.12
C GLY A 182 2.05 -16.68 10.41
N LEU A 183 1.88 -17.19 9.19
CA LEU A 183 2.96 -17.80 8.39
C LEU A 183 3.66 -16.82 7.44
N TYR A 184 3.19 -15.58 7.36
CA TYR A 184 3.68 -14.58 6.43
C TYR A 184 5.18 -14.28 6.59
N GLN A 185 5.97 -14.50 5.54
CA GLN A 185 7.41 -14.17 5.51
C GLN A 185 7.75 -12.92 4.69
N GLY A 186 6.76 -12.30 4.03
CA GLY A 186 7.01 -11.21 3.09
C GLY A 186 7.65 -9.96 3.74
N ASP A 187 7.44 -9.71 5.03
CA ASP A 187 8.07 -8.58 5.73
C ASP A 187 9.60 -8.75 5.82
N ARG A 188 10.07 -9.97 6.11
CA ARG A 188 11.52 -10.28 6.17
C ARG A 188 12.15 -10.24 4.78
N ILE A 189 11.43 -10.76 3.78
CA ILE A 189 11.85 -10.71 2.39
C ILE A 189 11.97 -9.26 1.93
N GLN A 190 10.97 -8.43 2.22
CA GLN A 190 10.95 -7.02 1.85
C GLN A 190 12.15 -6.27 2.43
N GLN A 191 12.49 -6.50 3.71
CA GLN A 191 13.65 -5.86 4.32
C GLN A 191 14.94 -6.19 3.56
N LYS A 192 15.16 -7.47 3.21
CA LYS A 192 16.33 -7.88 2.43
C LYS A 192 16.34 -7.35 1.01
N LEU A 193 15.20 -7.39 0.31
CA LEU A 193 15.10 -6.81 -1.03
C LEU A 193 15.32 -5.29 -1.02
N SER A 194 14.90 -4.58 0.03
CA SER A 194 15.10 -3.14 0.16
C SER A 194 16.58 -2.78 0.35
N GLU A 195 17.32 -3.58 1.13
CA GLU A 195 18.77 -3.42 1.30
C GLU A 195 19.50 -3.53 -0.05
N GLU A 196 19.17 -4.56 -0.85
CA GLU A 196 19.76 -4.79 -2.18
C GLU A 196 19.35 -3.72 -3.20
N TYR A 197 18.08 -3.32 -3.20
CA TYR A 197 17.59 -2.25 -4.05
C TYR A 197 18.32 -0.93 -3.77
N PHE A 198 18.43 -0.53 -2.50
CA PHE A 198 19.13 0.70 -2.12
C PHE A 198 20.63 0.63 -2.40
N ALA A 199 21.26 -0.55 -2.30
CA ALA A 199 22.64 -0.73 -2.76
C ALA A 199 22.78 -0.46 -4.27
N GLY A 200 21.83 -0.94 -5.08
CA GLY A 200 21.78 -0.63 -6.51
C GLY A 200 21.55 0.86 -6.80
N ILE A 201 20.63 1.51 -6.08
CA ILE A 201 20.37 2.96 -6.17
C ILE A 201 21.63 3.77 -5.85
N ARG A 202 22.38 3.39 -4.79
CA ARG A 202 23.64 4.07 -4.47
C ARG A 202 24.63 4.03 -5.63
N ALA A 203 24.75 2.88 -6.29
CA ALA A 203 25.72 2.68 -7.37
C ALA A 203 25.31 3.35 -8.69
N ILE A 204 24.02 3.31 -9.05
CA ILE A 204 23.54 3.67 -10.39
C ILE A 204 22.96 5.09 -10.43
N LEU A 205 22.35 5.56 -9.34
CA LEU A 205 21.73 6.88 -9.24
C LEU A 205 22.59 7.85 -8.43
N LEU A 206 22.81 7.53 -7.14
CA LEU A 206 23.35 8.52 -6.20
C LEU A 206 24.81 8.86 -6.44
N LYS A 207 25.66 7.86 -6.68
CA LYS A 207 27.07 8.09 -6.95
C LYS A 207 27.29 9.01 -8.17
N PRO A 208 26.75 8.72 -9.37
CA PRO A 208 26.95 9.60 -10.52
C PRO A 208 26.30 10.97 -10.36
N VAL A 209 25.14 11.06 -9.70
CA VAL A 209 24.49 12.34 -9.40
C VAL A 209 25.35 13.18 -8.45
N ALA A 210 25.88 12.58 -7.38
CA ALA A 210 26.79 13.23 -6.45
C ALA A 210 28.07 13.70 -7.15
N GLU A 211 28.70 12.86 -7.97
CA GLU A 211 29.90 13.23 -8.73
C GLU A 211 29.64 14.41 -9.69
N ASN A 212 28.48 14.43 -10.37
CA ASN A 212 28.11 15.53 -11.26
C ASN A 212 27.76 16.82 -10.49
N LEU A 213 27.07 16.70 -9.35
CA LEU A 213 26.82 17.83 -8.44
C LEU A 213 28.13 18.41 -7.91
N GLU A 214 29.04 17.56 -7.47
CA GLU A 214 30.34 17.98 -6.95
C GLU A 214 31.18 18.70 -8.00
N ARG A 215 31.21 18.16 -9.23
CA ARG A 215 31.87 18.82 -10.35
C ARG A 215 31.24 20.18 -10.64
N PHE A 216 29.91 20.24 -10.75
CA PHE A 216 29.17 21.47 -11.03
C PHE A 216 29.39 22.55 -9.97
N LEU A 217 29.34 22.17 -8.68
CA LEU A 217 29.59 23.09 -7.57
C LEU A 217 31.05 23.54 -7.49
N SER A 218 32.01 22.70 -7.90
CA SER A 218 33.42 23.09 -7.96
C SER A 218 33.74 24.05 -9.12
N GLU A 219 32.95 24.00 -10.19
CA GLU A 219 33.04 24.89 -11.36
C GLU A 219 32.24 26.20 -11.18
N ALA A 220 31.53 26.35 -10.06
CA ALA A 220 30.71 27.53 -9.80
C ALA A 220 31.59 28.78 -9.66
N ASP A 221 31.52 29.64 -10.67
CA ASP A 221 32.14 30.97 -10.69
C ASP A 221 31.04 32.01 -10.95
N LEU A 222 30.64 32.69 -9.87
CA LEU A 222 29.58 33.69 -9.86
C LEU A 222 30.12 35.13 -9.91
N GLY A 223 31.31 35.36 -10.48
CA GLY A 223 31.99 36.67 -10.52
C GLY A 223 31.11 37.87 -10.93
N ASP A 224 31.59 39.11 -10.70
CA ASP A 224 30.86 40.39 -10.82
C ASP A 224 30.05 40.60 -12.12
N GLY A 225 28.86 39.98 -12.22
CA GLY A 225 27.75 40.33 -13.10
C GLY A 225 28.00 40.41 -14.62
N LYS A 226 29.20 40.12 -15.13
CA LYS A 226 29.48 40.13 -16.57
C LYS A 226 29.15 38.77 -17.15
N ASN A 227 27.93 38.66 -17.69
CA ASN A 227 27.44 37.57 -18.53
C ASN A 227 28.57 36.86 -19.29
N PRO A 228 28.89 35.60 -18.97
CA PRO A 228 29.54 34.76 -19.94
C PRO A 228 28.43 34.19 -20.83
N ALA A 229 28.46 34.57 -22.11
CA ALA A 229 27.88 33.78 -23.18
C ALA A 229 28.66 32.45 -23.29
N GLY A 230 28.56 31.61 -22.26
CA GLY A 230 29.01 30.23 -22.27
C GLY A 230 27.97 29.41 -23.01
N LYS A 231 28.41 28.66 -24.02
CA LYS A 231 27.57 27.82 -24.88
C LYS A 231 26.67 26.94 -24.01
N THR A 232 25.40 27.31 -23.88
CA THR A 232 24.37 26.44 -23.34
C THR A 232 24.19 25.33 -24.38
N GLU A 233 24.70 24.13 -24.10
CA GLU A 233 24.40 22.98 -24.93
C GLU A 233 22.90 22.70 -24.82
N HIS A 234 22.16 23.09 -25.86
CA HIS A 234 20.74 22.84 -25.98
C HIS A 234 20.53 21.38 -26.40
N SER A 235 20.63 20.44 -25.46
CA SER A 235 20.25 19.04 -25.69
C SER A 235 18.80 18.79 -25.23
N GLY A 236 17.85 19.28 -26.03
CA GLY A 236 16.42 18.97 -25.88
C GLY A 236 15.69 19.74 -24.77
N PHE A 237 14.58 19.16 -24.30
CA PHE A 237 13.41 19.80 -23.68
C PHE A 237 13.66 20.59 -22.37
N TYR A 238 14.88 20.69 -21.86
CA TYR A 238 15.19 21.36 -20.59
C TYR A 238 16.31 22.40 -20.76
N LYS A 239 16.19 23.54 -20.07
CA LYS A 239 17.25 24.57 -19.99
C LYS A 239 18.54 23.93 -19.46
N GLY A 240 19.65 24.08 -20.18
CA GLY A 240 20.96 23.60 -19.73
C GLY A 240 21.39 24.28 -18.43
N LEU A 241 21.96 23.50 -17.51
CA LEU A 241 22.50 23.99 -16.23
C LEU A 241 23.72 24.88 -16.49
N SER A 242 23.77 26.07 -15.87
CA SER A 242 24.91 26.97 -16.00
C SER A 242 25.61 27.18 -14.65
N PRO A 243 26.91 26.85 -14.51
CA PRO A 243 27.67 27.07 -13.27
C PRO A 243 27.84 28.56 -12.91
N THR A 244 27.51 29.45 -13.84
CA THR A 244 27.60 30.91 -13.70
C THR A 244 26.26 31.55 -13.33
N ASN A 245 25.18 30.76 -13.26
CA ASN A 245 23.86 31.22 -12.84
C ASN A 245 23.67 30.97 -11.33
N PRO A 246 23.48 32.01 -10.50
CA PRO A 246 23.29 31.86 -9.06
C PRO A 246 22.12 30.93 -8.68
N GLU A 247 21.03 30.92 -9.44
CA GLU A 247 19.86 30.06 -9.18
C GLU A 247 20.20 28.57 -9.39
N ASP A 248 20.98 28.26 -10.43
CA ASP A 248 21.37 26.88 -10.74
C ASP A 248 22.38 26.35 -9.70
N VAL A 249 23.33 27.18 -9.27
CA VAL A 249 24.29 26.85 -8.20
C VAL A 249 23.59 26.65 -6.86
N TYR A 250 22.61 27.50 -6.53
CA TYR A 250 21.78 27.35 -5.33
C TYR A 250 20.99 26.04 -5.35
N ASN A 251 20.29 25.75 -6.45
CA ASN A 251 19.50 24.53 -6.59
C ASN A 251 20.38 23.27 -6.56
N ALA A 252 21.59 23.32 -7.13
CA ALA A 252 22.57 22.25 -7.04
C ALA A 252 23.01 22.02 -5.59
N LEU A 253 23.37 23.08 -4.85
CA LEU A 253 23.75 22.98 -3.44
C LEU A 253 22.60 22.43 -2.58
N LYS A 254 21.38 22.95 -2.78
CA LYS A 254 20.17 22.46 -2.11
C LYS A 254 19.98 20.96 -2.35
N THR A 255 20.10 20.50 -3.59
CA THR A 255 20.02 19.08 -3.96
C THR A 255 21.11 18.26 -3.28
N TYR A 256 22.35 18.73 -3.29
CA TYR A 256 23.48 18.04 -2.66
C TYR A 256 23.28 17.85 -1.16
N LEU A 257 22.76 18.87 -0.47
CA LEU A 257 22.45 18.78 0.95
C LEU A 257 21.25 17.86 1.24
N MET A 258 20.19 17.90 0.43
CA MET A 258 19.04 17.00 0.59
C MET A 258 19.39 15.54 0.40
N LEU A 259 20.30 15.22 -0.51
CA LEU A 259 20.78 13.85 -0.70
C LEU A 259 21.64 13.38 0.48
N GLY A 260 22.22 14.28 1.27
CA GLY A 260 23.02 13.97 2.46
C GLY A 260 22.27 14.05 3.79
N ASP A 261 21.06 14.61 3.81
CA ASP A 261 20.19 14.70 4.98
C ASP A 261 18.75 14.42 4.57
N HIS A 262 18.31 13.18 4.74
CA HIS A 262 16.98 12.76 4.29
C HIS A 262 15.83 13.50 5.01
N ALA A 263 16.07 14.10 6.19
CA ALA A 263 15.04 14.83 6.94
C ALA A 263 14.66 16.15 6.26
N ARG A 264 15.53 16.67 5.38
CA ARG A 264 15.31 17.90 4.61
C ARG A 264 14.94 17.62 3.16
N ALA A 265 14.78 16.36 2.80
CA ALA A 265 14.60 15.96 1.42
C ALA A 265 13.19 16.33 0.92
N GLU A 266 13.13 17.15 -0.12
CA GLU A 266 11.88 17.61 -0.74
C GLU A 266 11.65 16.86 -2.05
N ALA A 267 10.65 15.98 -2.09
CA ALA A 267 10.41 15.10 -3.25
C ALA A 267 10.23 15.87 -4.56
N GLY A 268 9.52 17.01 -4.55
CA GLY A 268 9.30 17.83 -5.75
C GLY A 268 10.59 18.41 -6.33
N HIS A 269 11.45 18.96 -5.46
CA HIS A 269 12.75 19.53 -5.85
C HIS A 269 13.71 18.44 -6.33
N LEU A 270 13.82 17.34 -5.57
CA LEU A 270 14.68 16.22 -5.93
C LEU A 270 14.27 15.55 -7.24
N ASN A 271 12.98 15.41 -7.51
CA ASN A 271 12.51 14.78 -8.75
C ASN A 271 13.02 15.50 -10.00
N ASP A 272 12.99 16.83 -10.00
CA ASP A 272 13.52 17.63 -11.11
C ASP A 272 15.05 17.64 -11.15
N GLN A 273 15.70 17.93 -10.02
CA GLN A 273 17.15 18.15 -10.00
C GLN A 273 17.94 16.85 -10.17
N VAL A 274 17.53 15.75 -9.53
CA VAL A 274 18.18 14.45 -9.68
C VAL A 274 18.14 14.00 -11.14
N ALA A 275 16.99 14.16 -11.81
CA ALA A 275 16.85 13.83 -13.24
C ALA A 275 17.85 14.63 -14.10
N ARG A 276 18.02 15.94 -13.83
CA ARG A 276 18.95 16.81 -14.56
C ARG A 276 20.40 16.38 -14.38
N PHE A 277 20.84 16.16 -13.14
CA PHE A 277 22.23 15.79 -12.84
C PHE A 277 22.56 14.32 -13.20
N TRP A 278 21.55 13.45 -13.31
CA TRP A 278 21.76 12.06 -13.73
C TRP A 278 21.84 11.89 -15.24
N ARG A 279 21.13 12.73 -15.99
CA ARG A 279 20.94 12.60 -17.43
C ARG A 279 22.24 12.49 -18.23
N THR A 280 23.22 13.32 -17.96
CA THR A 280 24.51 13.30 -18.69
C THR A 280 25.21 11.96 -18.54
N TRP A 281 25.16 11.36 -17.34
CA TRP A 281 25.71 10.04 -17.10
C TRP A 281 24.90 8.95 -17.80
N LEU A 282 23.56 9.03 -17.72
CA LEU A 282 22.67 8.09 -18.42
C LEU A 282 22.91 8.09 -19.94
N GLU A 283 23.01 9.26 -20.56
CA GLU A 283 23.25 9.38 -22.01
C GLU A 283 24.62 8.84 -22.43
N ALA A 284 25.66 9.06 -21.60
CA ALA A 284 26.99 8.50 -21.82
C ALA A 284 27.05 6.98 -21.65
N ASN A 285 26.21 6.42 -20.77
CA ASN A 285 26.22 5.01 -20.39
C ASN A 285 25.09 4.16 -21.02
N ARG A 286 24.20 4.75 -21.83
CA ARG A 286 23.02 4.09 -22.42
C ARG A 286 23.31 2.86 -23.29
N GLY A 287 24.53 2.78 -23.86
CA GLY A 287 24.89 1.73 -24.80
C GLY A 287 23.92 1.64 -25.99
N LYS A 288 23.27 0.49 -26.15
CA LYS A 288 22.31 0.21 -27.24
C LYS A 288 20.87 0.56 -26.89
N MET A 289 20.58 0.97 -25.66
CA MET A 289 19.23 1.28 -25.20
C MET A 289 18.64 2.47 -25.97
N ALA A 290 17.37 2.36 -26.33
CA ALA A 290 16.62 3.47 -26.90
C ALA A 290 16.46 4.59 -25.85
N ARG A 291 16.52 5.84 -26.30
CA ARG A 291 16.47 7.01 -25.41
C ARG A 291 15.15 7.09 -24.63
N GLU A 292 14.05 6.69 -25.25
CA GLU A 292 12.73 6.71 -24.62
C GLU A 292 12.62 5.71 -23.47
N ASP A 293 13.12 4.49 -23.67
CA ASP A 293 13.11 3.45 -22.64
C ASP A 293 14.02 3.83 -21.47
N LEU A 294 15.16 4.44 -21.77
CA LEU A 294 16.08 4.97 -20.75
C LEU A 294 15.41 6.04 -19.88
N ILE A 295 14.70 6.99 -20.50
CA ILE A 295 14.00 8.06 -19.78
C ILE A 295 12.88 7.48 -18.91
N LYS A 296 12.06 6.57 -19.46
CA LYS A 296 10.99 5.92 -18.69
C LYS A 296 11.53 5.15 -17.48
N SER A 297 12.59 4.37 -17.70
CA SER A 297 13.25 3.62 -16.63
C SER A 297 13.80 4.56 -15.55
N ALA A 298 14.47 5.63 -15.96
CA ALA A 298 14.99 6.65 -15.05
C ALA A 298 13.88 7.34 -14.24
N GLU A 299 12.78 7.75 -14.88
CA GLU A 299 11.62 8.36 -14.22
C GLU A 299 10.98 7.41 -13.20
N ASN A 300 10.83 6.12 -13.55
CA ASN A 300 10.28 5.11 -12.64
C ASN A 300 11.16 4.89 -11.42
N ILE A 301 12.48 4.82 -11.61
CA ILE A 301 13.46 4.64 -10.54
C ILE A 301 13.48 5.85 -9.61
N ILE A 302 13.52 7.07 -10.16
CA ILE A 302 13.49 8.30 -9.36
C ILE A 302 12.17 8.37 -8.56
N SER A 303 11.04 8.14 -9.22
CA SER A 303 9.72 8.21 -8.58
C SER A 303 9.61 7.22 -7.43
N PHE A 304 10.07 5.98 -7.62
CA PHE A 304 10.04 4.98 -6.56
C PHE A 304 11.01 5.32 -5.43
N TYR A 305 12.25 5.72 -5.74
CA TYR A 305 13.23 6.15 -4.74
C TYR A 305 12.71 7.30 -3.86
N LEU A 306 12.09 8.31 -4.47
CA LEU A 306 11.51 9.45 -3.75
C LEU A 306 10.22 9.10 -3.00
N GLY A 307 9.46 8.11 -3.47
CA GLY A 307 8.33 7.55 -2.71
C GLY A 307 8.74 6.90 -1.38
N HIS A 308 10.02 6.55 -1.22
CA HIS A 308 10.57 5.88 -0.03
C HIS A 308 11.40 6.80 0.87
N ILE A 309 11.25 8.12 0.73
CA ILE A 309 12.01 9.12 1.49
C ILE A 309 11.86 8.97 3.02
N GLY A 310 10.72 8.44 3.47
CA GLY A 310 10.44 8.18 4.88
C GLY A 310 10.98 6.85 5.42
N ASP A 311 11.66 6.04 4.59
CA ASP A 311 12.30 4.81 5.05
C ASP A 311 13.54 5.15 5.90
N PRO A 312 13.69 4.62 7.12
CA PRO A 312 14.90 4.82 7.93
C PRO A 312 16.19 4.37 7.24
N ASN A 313 16.10 3.46 6.26
CA ASN A 313 17.24 2.97 5.50
C ASN A 313 17.45 3.70 4.16
N TRP A 314 16.77 4.83 3.95
CA TRP A 314 16.90 5.61 2.73
C TRP A 314 18.38 5.96 2.46
N PRO A 315 18.91 5.68 1.27
CA PRO A 315 20.32 5.83 1.01
C PRO A 315 20.71 7.30 0.87
N GLU A 316 21.61 7.74 1.76
CA GLU A 316 22.18 9.08 1.76
C GLU A 316 23.52 9.15 1.01
N VAL A 317 23.84 10.33 0.48
CA VAL A 317 25.11 10.69 -0.13
C VAL A 317 26.06 11.23 0.93
N GLN A 318 27.31 10.76 0.92
CA GLN A 318 28.35 11.34 1.76
C GLN A 318 28.74 12.73 1.24
N THR A 319 28.36 13.77 1.97
CA THR A 319 28.63 15.15 1.56
C THR A 319 30.01 15.63 1.98
N LYS A 320 30.69 16.36 1.10
CA LYS A 320 31.98 17.01 1.38
C LYS A 320 31.78 18.37 2.05
N THR A 321 32.08 18.46 3.35
CA THR A 321 31.93 19.71 4.13
C THR A 321 32.64 20.90 3.51
N ALA A 322 33.86 20.70 2.99
CA ALA A 322 34.65 21.78 2.38
C ALA A 322 33.98 22.35 1.11
N LEU A 323 33.40 21.48 0.28
CA LEU A 323 32.67 21.89 -0.93
C LEU A 323 31.39 22.65 -0.54
N ILE A 324 30.67 22.16 0.47
CA ILE A 324 29.48 22.84 0.98
C ILE A 324 29.82 24.27 1.41
N GLU A 325 30.89 24.45 2.19
CA GLU A 325 31.28 25.77 2.68
C GLU A 325 31.72 26.69 1.53
N GLN A 326 32.52 26.19 0.59
CA GLN A 326 32.93 26.93 -0.60
C GLN A 326 31.72 27.37 -1.44
N SER A 327 30.76 26.48 -1.68
CA SER A 327 29.55 26.82 -2.43
C SER A 327 28.68 27.84 -1.69
N ARG A 328 28.59 27.76 -0.35
CA ARG A 328 27.90 28.76 0.47
C ARG A 328 28.58 30.11 0.40
N GLU A 329 29.91 30.15 0.41
CA GLU A 329 30.69 31.39 0.29
C GLU A 329 30.49 32.04 -1.08
N VAL A 330 30.61 31.28 -2.17
CA VAL A 330 30.38 31.74 -3.55
C VAL A 330 28.95 32.30 -3.71
N LEU A 331 27.95 31.56 -3.23
CA LEU A 331 26.56 32.04 -3.23
C LEU A 331 26.37 33.26 -2.33
N SER A 332 26.96 33.28 -1.15
CA SER A 332 26.85 34.41 -0.22
C SER A 332 27.46 35.68 -0.82
N HIS A 333 28.60 35.59 -1.52
CA HIS A 333 29.20 36.73 -2.22
C HIS A 333 28.31 37.23 -3.36
N ALA A 334 27.79 36.34 -4.20
CA ALA A 334 26.87 36.70 -5.28
C ALA A 334 25.56 37.32 -4.76
N ILE A 335 25.04 36.79 -3.64
CA ILE A 335 23.77 37.20 -3.02
C ILE A 335 23.93 38.47 -2.17
N SER A 336 25.13 38.75 -1.64
CA SER A 336 25.39 39.99 -0.89
C SER A 336 25.31 41.24 -1.77
N GLY A 337 25.34 41.08 -3.10
CA GLY A 337 25.01 42.12 -4.07
C GLY A 337 23.53 42.24 -4.43
N LEU A 338 22.67 41.28 -4.02
CA LEU A 338 21.23 41.32 -4.29
C LEU A 338 20.50 42.19 -3.25
N PRO A 339 19.49 42.99 -3.65
CA PRO A 339 18.60 43.68 -2.71
C PRO A 339 17.82 42.69 -1.82
N ALA A 340 17.39 43.10 -0.61
CA ALA A 340 16.71 42.21 0.34
C ALA A 340 15.40 41.64 -0.22
N ARG A 341 14.71 42.41 -1.04
CA ARG A 341 13.48 42.01 -1.73
C ARG A 341 13.64 40.74 -2.60
N ASP A 342 14.75 40.60 -3.33
CA ASP A 342 14.95 39.51 -4.29
C ASP A 342 15.22 38.20 -3.54
N ARG A 343 15.83 38.29 -2.36
CA ARG A 343 16.05 37.15 -1.46
C ARG A 343 14.77 36.64 -0.84
N VAL A 344 13.94 37.54 -0.31
CA VAL A 344 12.64 37.19 0.27
C VAL A 344 11.74 36.54 -0.78
N TYR A 345 11.76 37.07 -2.00
CA TYR A 345 11.06 36.46 -3.13
C TYR A 345 11.55 35.03 -3.42
N ALA A 346 12.86 34.80 -3.43
CA ALA A 346 13.44 33.47 -3.64
C ALA A 346 13.09 32.46 -2.53
N ASP A 347 13.05 32.88 -1.27
CA ASP A 347 12.65 32.02 -0.14
C ASP A 347 11.18 31.60 -0.23
N ILE A 348 10.29 32.58 -0.47
CA ILE A 348 8.86 32.30 -0.68
C ILE A 348 8.69 31.35 -1.88
N LYS A 349 9.50 31.54 -2.93
CA LYS A 349 9.48 30.67 -4.10
C LYS A 349 9.89 29.22 -3.79
N ALA A 350 10.93 29.04 -2.99
CA ALA A 350 11.37 27.72 -2.55
C ALA A 350 10.31 26.99 -1.70
N ARG A 351 9.68 27.69 -0.75
CA ARG A 351 8.62 27.12 0.11
C ARG A 351 7.36 26.77 -0.66
N ALA A 352 7.01 27.53 -1.69
CA ALA A 352 5.85 27.23 -2.52
C ALA A 352 6.08 25.99 -3.41
N SER A 353 7.30 25.81 -3.90
CA SER A 353 7.66 24.72 -4.83
C SER A 353 7.52 23.33 -4.21
N THR A 354 7.53 23.20 -2.88
CA THR A 354 7.29 21.93 -2.18
C THR A 354 5.82 21.60 -1.99
N ARG A 355 4.97 22.64 -1.97
CA ARG A 355 3.56 22.52 -1.61
C ARG A 355 2.65 22.29 -2.82
N PHE A 356 3.10 22.70 -4.00
CA PHE A 356 2.29 22.64 -5.23
C PHE A 356 3.01 21.84 -6.32
N PRO A 357 2.37 20.81 -6.91
CA PRO A 357 2.97 20.01 -7.97
C PRO A 357 3.10 20.82 -9.27
N ALA A 358 4.11 20.48 -10.08
CA ALA A 358 4.30 21.09 -11.40
C ALA A 358 3.18 20.70 -12.38
N ILE A 359 2.81 21.63 -13.27
CA ILE A 359 1.84 21.39 -14.35
C ILE A 359 2.58 21.00 -15.62
N THR A 360 2.19 19.88 -16.23
CA THR A 360 2.73 19.40 -17.51
C THR A 360 1.63 19.28 -18.55
N VAL A 361 2.00 19.30 -19.84
CA VAL A 361 1.04 19.08 -20.95
C VAL A 361 0.34 17.72 -20.81
N ALA A 362 1.04 16.68 -20.36
CA ALA A 362 0.47 15.36 -20.16
C ALA A 362 -0.55 15.34 -19.01
N ALA A 363 -0.27 16.05 -17.90
CA ALA A 363 -1.21 16.16 -16.79
C ALA A 363 -2.52 16.88 -17.19
N VAL A 364 -2.43 17.87 -18.09
CA VAL A 364 -3.58 18.64 -18.57
C VAL A 364 -4.39 17.89 -19.64
N THR A 365 -3.71 17.27 -20.61
CA THR A 365 -4.37 16.61 -21.74
C THR A 365 -4.79 15.17 -21.47
N GLY A 366 -4.21 14.54 -20.45
CA GLY A 366 -4.36 13.11 -20.14
C GLY A 366 -3.36 12.25 -20.92
N GLU A 367 -2.88 11.17 -20.30
CA GLU A 367 -1.81 10.31 -20.85
C GLU A 367 -2.12 9.75 -22.24
N GLN A 368 -3.39 9.46 -22.52
CA GLN A 368 -3.87 8.97 -23.82
C GLN A 368 -3.58 9.92 -24.99
N ASN A 369 -3.30 11.20 -24.72
CA ASN A 369 -3.03 12.22 -25.73
C ASN A 369 -1.54 12.57 -25.84
N LYS A 370 -0.65 11.92 -25.07
CA LYS A 370 0.81 12.14 -25.09
C LYS A 370 1.43 11.86 -26.47
N ALA A 371 0.84 10.94 -27.22
CA ALA A 371 1.27 10.62 -28.59
C ALA A 371 0.87 11.68 -29.63
N ILE A 372 -0.05 12.58 -29.29
CA ILE A 372 -0.59 13.60 -30.21
C ILE A 372 -0.02 14.98 -29.88
N VAL A 373 0.03 15.32 -28.59
CA VAL A 373 0.55 16.60 -28.10
C VAL A 373 1.59 16.33 -27.01
N ALA A 374 2.80 16.81 -27.26
CA ALA A 374 3.91 16.74 -26.32
C ALA A 374 4.22 18.13 -25.76
N GLY A 375 4.63 18.19 -24.50
CA GLY A 375 5.14 19.40 -23.87
C GLY A 375 6.61 19.25 -23.56
N SER A 376 7.40 20.26 -23.92
CA SER A 376 8.80 20.35 -23.52
C SER A 376 9.03 21.00 -22.18
N TYR A 377 8.03 21.69 -21.65
CA TYR A 377 8.20 22.44 -20.42
C TYR A 377 7.16 22.05 -19.38
N ALA A 378 7.61 21.97 -18.13
CA ALA A 378 6.75 21.80 -16.96
C ALA A 378 6.72 23.14 -16.21
N VAL A 379 5.53 23.71 -16.01
CA VAL A 379 5.39 24.94 -15.22
C VAL A 379 5.56 24.56 -13.74
N PRO A 380 6.53 25.17 -13.02
CA PRO A 380 6.65 24.96 -11.57
C PRO A 380 5.33 25.27 -10.86
N GLY A 381 4.94 24.43 -9.90
CA GLY A 381 3.62 24.52 -9.24
C GLY A 381 3.35 25.84 -8.52
N ILE A 382 4.41 26.59 -8.19
CA ILE A 382 4.32 27.95 -7.67
C ILE A 382 3.64 28.94 -8.64
N PHE A 383 3.80 28.77 -9.95
CA PHE A 383 3.20 29.64 -10.96
C PHE A 383 1.83 29.10 -11.39
N THR A 384 1.01 28.74 -10.40
CA THR A 384 -0.35 28.30 -10.61
C THR A 384 -1.30 29.18 -9.81
N LYS A 385 -2.53 29.31 -10.30
CA LYS A 385 -3.61 30.02 -9.59
C LYS A 385 -3.80 29.48 -8.17
N ALA A 386 -3.73 28.16 -8.00
CA ALA A 386 -3.86 27.51 -6.70
C ALA A 386 -2.72 27.92 -5.73
N ALA A 387 -1.49 28.06 -6.23
CA ALA A 387 -0.37 28.53 -5.43
C ALA A 387 -0.50 30.03 -5.06
N TRP A 388 -0.98 30.84 -6.00
CA TRP A 388 -1.27 32.26 -5.75
C TRP A 388 -2.28 32.44 -4.62
N GLU A 389 -3.46 31.82 -4.75
CA GLU A 389 -4.57 31.93 -3.80
C GLU A 389 -4.28 31.24 -2.46
N GLY A 390 -3.57 30.10 -2.49
CA GLY A 390 -3.37 29.26 -1.31
C GLY A 390 -2.14 29.60 -0.45
N PHE A 391 -1.16 30.33 -0.98
CA PHE A 391 0.10 30.60 -0.25
C PHE A 391 0.76 31.93 -0.62
N ILE A 392 0.99 32.22 -1.90
CA ILE A 392 1.87 33.33 -2.31
C ILE A 392 1.33 34.70 -1.91
N ALA A 393 0.04 34.96 -2.13
CA ALA A 393 -0.55 36.25 -1.77
C ALA A 393 -0.42 36.54 -0.26
N GLY A 394 -0.65 35.52 0.57
CA GLY A 394 -0.46 35.62 2.02
C GLY A 394 1.00 35.81 2.42
N ALA A 395 1.91 35.05 1.80
CA ALA A 395 3.35 35.12 2.09
C ALA A 395 3.95 36.49 1.73
N PHE A 396 3.54 37.12 0.62
CA PHE A 396 3.99 38.47 0.27
C PHE A 396 3.46 39.54 1.22
N LYS A 397 2.20 39.41 1.64
CA LYS A 397 1.63 40.30 2.65
C LYS A 397 2.35 40.17 4.00
N GLU A 398 2.68 38.95 4.41
CA GLU A 398 3.41 38.71 5.66
C GLU A 398 4.85 39.25 5.57
N ALA A 399 5.52 39.02 4.45
CA ALA A 399 6.85 39.54 4.15
C ALA A 399 6.96 41.07 4.16
N ALA A 400 5.93 41.75 3.68
CA ALA A 400 5.88 43.20 3.65
C ALA A 400 5.62 43.83 5.02
N ASN A 401 4.95 43.10 5.93
CA ASN A 401 4.52 43.61 7.23
C ASN A 401 5.39 43.16 8.41
N HIS A 402 6.18 42.10 8.25
CA HIS A 402 6.99 41.52 9.33
C HIS A 402 8.42 41.26 8.88
N GLU A 403 9.36 41.40 9.83
CA GLU A 403 10.75 40.98 9.65
C GLU A 403 10.80 39.46 9.44
N LEU A 404 11.16 39.04 8.23
CA LEU A 404 11.33 37.64 7.91
C LEU A 404 12.69 37.16 8.43
N LYS A 405 12.66 36.39 9.51
CA LYS A 405 13.77 35.50 9.86
C LYS A 405 13.76 34.31 8.92
N SER A 406 14.29 34.51 7.71
CA SER A 406 14.58 33.39 6.82
C SER A 406 15.90 32.76 7.24
N THR A 407 15.83 31.73 8.07
CA THR A 407 16.92 30.76 8.18
C THR A 407 16.88 29.91 6.92
N ASP A 408 17.50 30.40 5.86
CA ASP A 408 17.78 29.55 4.71
C ASP A 408 18.82 28.52 5.15
N TRP A 409 18.33 27.31 5.41
CA TRP A 409 19.12 26.19 5.87
C TRP A 409 20.19 25.78 4.84
N VAL A 410 19.96 26.08 3.55
CA VAL A 410 20.89 25.80 2.43
C VAL A 410 22.10 26.70 2.50
N LEU A 411 21.93 27.97 2.88
CA LEU A 411 23.04 28.92 3.05
C LEU A 411 23.59 28.93 4.49
N ASN A 412 22.83 28.51 5.50
CA ASN A 412 23.21 28.53 6.94
C ASN A 412 23.66 29.93 7.37
N ILE A 413 23.01 30.94 6.80
CA ILE A 413 23.22 32.33 7.16
C ILE A 413 21.94 32.75 7.86
N SER A 414 22.02 32.94 9.19
CA SER A 414 20.96 33.57 9.96
C SER A 414 21.00 35.07 9.68
N ARG A 415 20.46 35.51 8.55
CA ARG A 415 20.35 36.92 8.19
C ARG A 415 18.96 37.45 8.54
N ARG A 416 18.93 38.70 8.99
CA ARG A 416 17.70 39.46 9.25
C ARG A 416 17.43 40.30 8.01
N ASP A 417 16.53 39.84 7.16
CA ASP A 417 16.08 40.62 6.01
C ASP A 417 14.81 41.36 6.43
N ASP A 418 15.00 42.60 6.89
CA ASP A 418 13.91 43.49 7.27
C ASP A 418 13.52 44.37 6.08
N LEU A 419 12.49 43.94 5.34
CA LEU A 419 11.96 44.70 4.22
C LEU A 419 11.27 46.00 4.68
N THR A 420 10.87 46.12 5.95
CA THR A 420 10.17 47.32 6.45
C THR A 420 11.04 48.59 6.37
N LEU A 421 12.35 48.42 6.22
CA LEU A 421 13.32 49.50 6.04
C LEU A 421 13.50 49.95 4.58
N GLU A 422 13.04 49.17 3.59
CA GLU A 422 13.14 49.50 2.17
C GLU A 422 11.99 50.38 1.66
N GLY A 423 10.87 50.46 2.39
CA GLY A 423 9.72 51.29 2.03
C GLY A 423 8.45 50.98 2.82
N SER A 424 7.33 51.56 2.41
CA SER A 424 6.02 51.22 2.99
C SER A 424 5.61 49.78 2.64
N PRO A 425 4.94 49.04 3.56
CA PRO A 425 4.50 47.67 3.31
C PRO A 425 3.72 47.48 2.00
N GLU A 426 2.83 48.40 1.67
CA GLU A 426 2.03 48.37 0.44
C GLU A 426 2.88 48.45 -0.83
N GLN A 427 3.97 49.22 -0.78
CA GLN A 427 4.90 49.36 -1.91
C GLN A 427 5.76 48.11 -2.08
N ILE A 428 6.21 47.51 -0.97
CA ILE A 428 6.98 46.26 -0.97
C ILE A 428 6.13 45.11 -1.52
N GLU A 429 4.90 44.97 -1.01
CA GLU A 429 3.94 43.98 -1.50
C GLU A 429 3.72 44.16 -3.00
N LYS A 430 3.43 45.38 -3.45
CA LYS A 430 3.22 45.67 -4.88
C LYS A 430 4.42 45.28 -5.74
N THR A 431 5.64 45.59 -5.31
CA THR A 431 6.86 45.24 -6.04
C THR A 431 7.09 43.72 -6.07
N LEU A 432 6.86 43.00 -4.97
CA LEU A 432 6.93 41.52 -4.96
C LEU A 432 5.89 40.89 -5.90
N VAL A 433 4.67 41.44 -5.90
CA VAL A 433 3.61 41.00 -6.82
C VAL A 433 3.98 41.26 -8.28
N GLU A 434 4.61 42.40 -8.58
CA GLU A 434 5.05 42.74 -9.94
C GLU A 434 6.18 41.82 -10.44
N LEU A 435 7.16 41.53 -9.57
CA LEU A 435 8.21 40.53 -9.85
C LEU A 435 7.58 39.15 -10.12
N TYR A 436 6.67 38.72 -9.24
CA TYR A 436 5.97 37.45 -9.39
C TYR A 436 5.19 37.37 -10.70
N LYS A 437 4.37 38.38 -11.03
CA LYS A 437 3.58 38.42 -12.27
C LYS A 437 4.48 38.41 -13.52
N THR A 438 5.63 39.08 -13.45
CA THR A 438 6.61 39.09 -14.54
C THR A 438 7.16 37.68 -14.77
N GLU A 439 7.58 36.97 -13.72
CA GLU A 439 8.03 35.58 -13.85
C GLU A 439 6.89 34.64 -14.26
N TYR A 440 5.71 34.79 -13.68
CA TYR A 440 4.51 34.03 -14.01
C TYR A 440 4.23 34.04 -15.51
N SER A 441 4.23 35.22 -16.12
CA SER A 441 4.01 35.37 -17.56
C SER A 441 5.12 34.69 -18.39
N LYS A 442 6.39 34.80 -17.98
CA LYS A 442 7.53 34.17 -18.66
C LYS A 442 7.44 32.65 -18.59
N GLU A 443 7.07 32.08 -17.46
CA GLU A 443 6.98 30.63 -17.29
C GLU A 443 5.83 30.03 -18.10
N TRP A 444 4.67 30.69 -18.11
CA TRP A 444 3.55 30.28 -18.96
C TRP A 444 3.82 30.50 -20.46
N GLN A 445 4.60 31.52 -20.82
CA GLN A 445 5.04 31.73 -22.20
C GLN A 445 5.97 30.61 -22.66
N LYS A 446 6.93 30.19 -21.83
CA LYS A 446 7.79 29.03 -22.11
C LYS A 446 6.97 27.75 -22.26
N PHE A 447 5.98 27.55 -21.39
CA PHE A 447 5.07 26.41 -21.49
C PHE A 447 4.37 26.36 -22.83
N LEU A 448 3.76 27.47 -23.27
CA LEU A 448 3.09 27.57 -24.56
C LEU A 448 4.05 27.35 -25.74
N GLN A 449 5.25 27.91 -25.69
CA GLN A 449 6.28 27.72 -26.72
C GLN A 449 6.80 26.27 -26.76
N GLY A 450 6.69 25.54 -25.64
CA GLY A 450 7.09 24.15 -25.52
C GLY A 450 6.04 23.14 -25.98
N ILE A 451 4.84 23.57 -26.37
CA ILE A 451 3.80 22.68 -26.88
C ILE A 451 4.10 22.35 -28.34
N VAL A 452 4.27 21.06 -28.64
CA VAL A 452 4.54 20.56 -29.98
C VAL A 452 3.54 19.45 -30.32
N VAL A 453 3.02 19.48 -31.55
CA VAL A 453 2.26 18.35 -32.10
C VAL A 453 3.25 17.31 -32.58
N SER A 454 3.12 16.08 -32.07
CA SER A 454 4.02 14.99 -32.39
C SER A 454 4.01 14.67 -33.89
N ASN A 455 5.15 14.19 -34.41
CA ASN A 455 5.23 13.77 -35.81
C ASN A 455 4.49 12.44 -36.00
N PHE A 456 3.83 12.26 -37.15
CA PHE A 456 3.03 11.05 -37.42
C PHE A 456 3.72 10.16 -38.45
N ASP A 457 4.01 8.91 -38.08
CA ASP A 457 4.73 7.96 -38.93
C ASP A 457 3.93 7.49 -40.15
N ASN A 458 2.59 7.52 -40.06
CA ASN A 458 1.71 7.09 -41.15
C ASN A 458 0.43 7.94 -41.23
N PHE A 459 -0.16 7.95 -42.43
CA PHE A 459 -1.34 8.77 -42.74
C PHE A 459 -2.56 8.41 -41.87
N SER A 460 -2.75 7.12 -41.54
CA SER A 460 -3.87 6.67 -40.69
C SER A 460 -3.77 7.24 -39.28
N SER A 461 -2.58 7.20 -38.67
CA SER A 461 -2.28 7.83 -37.38
C SER A 461 -2.50 9.34 -37.42
N ALA A 462 -2.11 10.01 -38.51
CA ALA A 462 -2.36 11.44 -38.68
C ALA A 462 -3.87 11.75 -38.72
N VAL A 463 -4.67 11.01 -39.48
CA VAL A 463 -6.13 11.21 -39.55
C VAL A 463 -6.79 11.01 -38.19
N ASN A 464 -6.42 9.96 -37.45
CA ASN A 464 -6.94 9.70 -36.11
C ASN A 464 -6.56 10.81 -35.12
N ALA A 465 -5.32 11.29 -35.20
CA ALA A 465 -4.85 12.42 -34.39
C ALA A 465 -5.61 13.72 -34.72
N PHE A 466 -5.80 14.04 -36.00
CA PHE A 466 -6.56 15.22 -36.43
C PHE A 466 -8.03 15.16 -36.04
N ASN A 467 -8.68 14.00 -36.16
CA ASN A 467 -10.06 13.80 -35.69
C ASN A 467 -10.17 14.05 -34.18
N ARG A 468 -9.18 13.61 -33.41
CA ARG A 468 -9.13 13.80 -31.96
C ARG A 468 -8.80 15.25 -31.57
N LEU A 469 -7.94 15.92 -32.33
CA LEU A 469 -7.65 17.35 -32.17
C LEU A 469 -8.88 18.22 -32.49
N GLY A 470 -9.68 17.81 -33.47
CA GLY A 470 -10.90 18.50 -33.89
C GLY A 470 -12.16 18.15 -33.11
N ASP A 471 -12.11 17.19 -32.17
CA ASP A 471 -13.26 16.77 -31.37
C ASP A 471 -13.71 17.90 -30.42
N PRO A 472 -14.93 18.45 -30.55
CA PRO A 472 -15.41 19.55 -29.71
C PRO A 472 -15.44 19.24 -28.21
N GLN A 473 -15.55 17.98 -27.79
CA GLN A 473 -15.62 17.60 -26.38
C GLN A 473 -14.32 17.03 -25.82
N SER A 474 -13.55 16.31 -26.63
CA SER A 474 -12.35 15.60 -26.17
C SER A 474 -11.03 16.17 -26.65
N SER A 475 -11.04 17.29 -27.39
CA SER A 475 -9.84 17.89 -27.96
C SER A 475 -8.79 18.23 -26.89
N PRO A 476 -7.57 17.69 -27.00
CA PRO A 476 -6.48 18.04 -26.09
C PRO A 476 -6.05 19.49 -26.25
N VAL A 477 -6.24 20.09 -27.43
CA VAL A 477 -5.91 21.51 -27.67
C VAL A 477 -6.90 22.43 -26.96
N ILE A 478 -8.20 22.12 -27.03
CA ILE A 478 -9.21 22.89 -26.29
C ILE A 478 -8.93 22.82 -24.79
N LYS A 479 -8.67 21.62 -24.24
CA LYS A 479 -8.30 21.45 -22.82
C LYS A 479 -7.06 22.25 -22.42
N LEU A 480 -6.02 22.27 -23.28
CA LEU A 480 -4.82 23.07 -23.03
C LEU A 480 -5.13 24.57 -23.02
N ILE A 481 -5.90 25.05 -24.01
CA ILE A 481 -6.32 26.44 -24.08
C ILE A 481 -7.13 26.82 -22.84
N ASP A 482 -8.13 26.03 -22.47
CA ASP A 482 -8.98 26.27 -21.31
C ASP A 482 -8.14 26.30 -20.02
N THR A 483 -7.20 25.37 -19.85
CA THR A 483 -6.34 25.33 -18.66
C THR A 483 -5.37 26.51 -18.60
N VAL A 484 -4.67 26.82 -19.70
CA VAL A 484 -3.78 27.99 -19.76
C VAL A 484 -4.58 29.25 -19.46
N TYR A 485 -5.80 29.32 -19.99
CA TYR A 485 -6.69 30.45 -19.80
C TYR A 485 -7.11 30.63 -18.33
N GLU A 486 -7.57 29.57 -17.67
CA GLU A 486 -7.89 29.59 -16.24
C GLU A 486 -6.68 30.00 -15.38
N GLN A 487 -5.49 29.55 -15.77
CA GLN A 487 -4.25 29.83 -15.05
C GLN A 487 -3.68 31.22 -15.36
N THR A 488 -4.05 31.89 -16.45
CA THR A 488 -3.48 33.22 -16.79
C THR A 488 -4.45 34.37 -16.55
N SER A 489 -5.72 34.07 -16.30
CA SER A 489 -6.79 35.07 -16.20
C SER A 489 -7.20 35.46 -14.78
N TRP A 490 -6.54 34.91 -13.76
CA TRP A 490 -6.87 35.16 -12.34
C TRP A 490 -6.75 36.63 -11.92
N ASP A 491 -5.93 37.42 -12.61
CA ASP A 491 -5.72 38.85 -12.33
C ASP A 491 -6.72 39.77 -13.06
N ASN A 492 -7.52 39.25 -14.00
CA ASN A 492 -8.56 40.02 -14.70
C ASN A 492 -9.73 39.15 -15.21
N PRO A 493 -10.76 38.90 -14.38
CA PRO A 493 -11.89 38.03 -14.72
C PRO A 493 -12.83 38.59 -15.80
N SER A 494 -12.72 39.86 -16.18
CA SER A 494 -13.61 40.47 -17.20
C SER A 494 -13.27 40.05 -18.64
N LEU A 495 -11.98 39.74 -18.90
CA LEU A 495 -11.54 39.16 -20.17
C LEU A 495 -11.91 37.66 -20.27
N VAL A 496 -12.25 37.07 -19.12
CA VAL A 496 -13.03 35.83 -18.81
C VAL A 496 -13.63 35.06 -19.99
N ASN A 497 -14.76 35.62 -20.40
CA ASN A 497 -15.70 34.95 -21.26
C ASN A 497 -15.48 35.31 -22.74
N GLU A 498 -14.81 36.44 -23.00
CA GLU A 498 -14.58 36.90 -24.38
C GLU A 498 -13.38 36.20 -25.04
N GLY A 499 -12.28 36.00 -24.30
CA GLY A 499 -11.07 35.35 -24.83
C GLY A 499 -11.31 33.88 -25.17
N LEU A 500 -11.93 33.14 -24.24
CA LEU A 500 -12.21 31.70 -24.38
C LEU A 500 -13.11 31.43 -25.61
N GLN A 501 -14.20 32.19 -25.76
CA GLN A 501 -15.12 32.04 -26.89
C GLN A 501 -14.47 32.37 -28.24
N ARG A 502 -13.58 33.38 -28.30
CA ARG A 502 -12.84 33.72 -29.53
C ARG A 502 -11.83 32.64 -29.88
N ALA A 503 -11.08 32.13 -28.90
CA ALA A 503 -10.06 31.10 -29.11
C ALA A 503 -10.68 29.77 -29.58
N GLN A 504 -11.74 29.30 -28.91
CA GLN A 504 -12.44 28.07 -29.29
C GLN A 504 -13.07 28.18 -30.69
N LYS A 505 -13.75 29.29 -31.01
CA LYS A 505 -14.32 29.53 -32.35
C LYS A 505 -13.24 29.63 -33.44
N GLY A 506 -12.13 30.32 -33.14
CA GLY A 506 -11.00 30.47 -34.07
C GLY A 506 -10.35 29.13 -34.41
N PHE A 507 -10.08 28.29 -33.40
CA PHE A 507 -9.50 26.97 -33.59
C PHE A 507 -10.43 26.03 -34.38
N ILE A 508 -11.73 25.97 -34.02
CA ILE A 508 -12.71 25.14 -34.74
C ILE A 508 -12.82 25.56 -36.21
N ASN A 509 -12.79 26.87 -36.49
CA ASN A 509 -12.81 27.37 -37.86
C ASN A 509 -11.53 27.03 -38.62
N TRP A 510 -10.35 27.16 -37.99
CA TRP A 510 -9.08 26.77 -38.60
C TRP A 510 -9.01 25.27 -38.91
N VAL A 511 -9.44 24.39 -37.98
CA VAL A 511 -9.50 22.93 -38.24
C VAL A 511 -10.45 22.63 -39.40
N ARG A 512 -11.61 23.29 -39.42
CA ARG A 512 -12.59 23.14 -40.51
C ARG A 512 -11.98 23.53 -41.85
N GLU A 513 -11.29 24.68 -41.92
CA GLU A 513 -10.61 25.14 -43.14
C GLU A 513 -9.41 24.27 -43.53
N ALA A 514 -8.61 23.79 -42.57
CA ALA A 514 -7.45 22.94 -42.84
C ALA A 514 -7.86 21.54 -43.34
N CYS A 515 -8.96 20.98 -42.82
CA CYS A 515 -9.48 19.68 -43.24
C CYS A 515 -10.35 19.75 -44.50
N LEU A 516 -11.12 20.82 -44.72
CA LEU A 516 -12.04 20.95 -45.88
C LEU A 516 -11.50 21.81 -47.03
N GLY A 517 -10.42 22.57 -46.82
CA GLY A 517 -9.87 23.52 -47.80
C GLY A 517 -8.93 22.92 -48.85
N LYS A 518 -8.55 21.64 -48.75
CA LYS A 518 -7.79 20.94 -49.81
C LYS A 518 -8.71 20.14 -50.71
N ASP A 519 -9.35 20.83 -51.65
CA ASP A 519 -9.95 20.21 -52.83
C ASP A 519 -8.82 19.90 -53.84
N PRO A 520 -8.52 18.63 -54.19
CA PRO A 520 -7.33 18.26 -54.97
C PRO A 520 -7.52 18.46 -56.48
N ARG A 521 -8.07 19.60 -56.92
CA ARG A 521 -8.32 19.89 -58.35
C ARG A 521 -7.77 21.23 -58.87
N LYS A 522 -6.76 21.82 -58.21
CA LYS A 522 -6.11 23.06 -58.70
C LYS A 522 -4.58 23.05 -58.66
N SER A 523 -3.93 21.91 -58.91
CA SER A 523 -2.46 21.89 -59.16
C SER A 523 -2.07 21.27 -60.51
N MET A 524 -3.00 21.15 -61.46
CA MET A 524 -2.71 20.56 -62.78
C MET A 524 -3.01 21.55 -63.91
N SER A 525 -2.37 22.73 -63.87
CA SER A 525 -2.16 23.55 -65.08
C SER A 525 -1.17 24.67 -64.76
N THR A 526 0.13 24.36 -64.82
CA THR A 526 1.20 25.23 -65.31
C THR A 526 2.52 24.49 -65.15
N TYR A 527 2.87 23.68 -66.14
CA TYR A 527 4.23 23.51 -66.63
C TYR A 527 4.11 23.12 -68.10
N LYS A 528 4.28 24.11 -68.97
CA LYS A 528 4.74 23.95 -70.34
C LYS A 528 5.92 24.90 -70.52
#